data_AF-L5MBQ4-F1
#
_entry.id   AF-L5MBQ4-F1
#
_cell.length_a   1.000
_cell.length_b   1.000
_cell.length_c   1.000
_cell.angle_alpha   90.00
_cell.angle_beta   90.00
_cell.angle_gamma   90.00
#
_symmetry.space_group_name_H-M   'P 1'
#
loop_
_entity.id
_entity.type
_entity.pdbx_description
1 polymer ?
#
loop_
_entity_poly.entity_id
_entity_poly.type
_entity_poly.pdbx_seq_one_letter_code
_entity_poly.pdbx_strand_id
1 'polypeptide(L)'
;MISQVSPFAPQLPPAEIRLSDLIAARILRFTDFDTLIYTCAPEFGFMEKALIFHTLQLLAFTALAILIMRLKLFLTPHIVRFENVVFGLLTVMSIQGFVNLRGQWSILGEFNNLPQEELIEWIKSSTRADAVFAGAMPTMASVKLSTLRPIVNHPHYEDADLRARTKIVYGVYSRKSAKEVRDKLLQLHVNYYILEEAWCVVRTKPGCSMLEIWDLEDPSNAANPPLCSTLLQDARPYFTVVFQNSMYRVLKVA
;
A
#
# COMPACT_ATOMS: atom_id res chain seq x y z
N MET A 1 -40.58 -30.53 16.78
CA MET A 1 -40.99 -29.12 16.64
C MET A 1 -39.70 -28.32 16.51
N ILE A 2 -38.98 -28.42 15.38
CA ILE A 2 -39.14 -27.68 14.11
C ILE A 2 -39.31 -26.17 14.31
N SER A 3 -38.49 -25.42 13.54
CA SER A 3 -38.51 -23.98 13.20
C SER A 3 -37.66 -23.07 14.10
N GLN A 4 -36.65 -22.32 13.64
CA GLN A 4 -36.26 -21.90 12.27
C GLN A 4 -34.72 -21.77 12.17
N VAL A 5 -34.12 -22.56 11.29
CA VAL A 5 -32.90 -22.18 10.57
C VAL A 5 -33.36 -21.23 9.48
N SER A 6 -32.86 -19.99 9.47
CA SER A 6 -32.93 -19.11 8.29
C SER A 6 -31.57 -19.16 7.58
N PRO A 7 -31.49 -19.77 6.39
CA PRO A 7 -30.30 -19.89 5.59
C PRO A 7 -30.38 -18.88 4.44
N PHE A 8 -29.67 -17.76 4.49
CA PHE A 8 -29.38 -16.94 3.30
C PHE A 8 -28.41 -15.82 3.70
N ALA A 9 -27.18 -16.20 4.07
CA ALA A 9 -26.06 -15.32 3.75
C ALA A 9 -25.79 -15.56 2.26
N PRO A 10 -25.94 -14.58 1.36
CA PRO A 10 -25.47 -14.77 0.01
C PRO A 10 -23.96 -15.05 0.10
N GLN A 11 -23.56 -16.27 -0.23
CA GLN A 11 -22.18 -16.56 -0.58
C GLN A 11 -21.86 -15.67 -1.78
N LEU A 12 -21.21 -14.54 -1.49
CA LEU A 12 -20.75 -13.61 -2.50
C LEU A 12 -19.74 -14.38 -3.37
N PRO A 13 -19.94 -14.45 -4.71
CA PRO A 13 -18.98 -15.08 -5.61
C PRO A 13 -17.62 -14.34 -5.54
N PRO A 14 -16.51 -14.95 -6.00
CA PRO A 14 -15.16 -14.39 -5.91
C PRO A 14 -15.18 -12.93 -6.33
N ALA A 15 -14.80 -12.06 -5.41
CA ALA A 15 -14.98 -10.62 -5.51
C ALA A 15 -14.38 -10.08 -6.82
N GLU A 16 -15.20 -9.60 -7.73
CA GLU A 16 -14.77 -8.76 -8.84
C GLU A 16 -15.02 -7.33 -8.37
N ILE A 17 -13.98 -6.53 -8.16
CA ILE A 17 -14.13 -5.16 -7.61
C ILE A 17 -14.86 -4.32 -8.66
N ARG A 18 -16.14 -4.01 -8.44
CA ARG A 18 -16.92 -3.15 -9.34
C ARG A 18 -16.89 -1.70 -8.86
N LEU A 19 -16.98 -0.76 -9.80
CA LEU A 19 -17.05 0.68 -9.49
C LEU A 19 -18.23 1.02 -8.54
N SER A 20 -19.30 0.21 -8.56
CA SER A 20 -20.42 0.30 -7.61
C SER A 20 -19.99 0.06 -6.17
N ASP A 21 -19.03 -0.83 -5.93
CA ASP A 21 -18.58 -1.21 -4.59
C ASP A 21 -17.70 -0.11 -3.99
N LEU A 22 -16.94 0.61 -4.82
CA LEU A 22 -16.19 1.82 -4.43
C LEU A 22 -17.12 2.98 -4.03
N ILE A 23 -18.23 3.16 -4.75
CA ILE A 23 -19.24 4.19 -4.43
C ILE A 23 -20.02 3.79 -3.17
N ALA A 24 -20.36 2.51 -3.02
CA ALA A 24 -20.99 1.96 -1.83
C ALA A 24 -20.08 2.05 -0.59
N ALA A 25 -18.78 1.75 -0.69
CA ALA A 25 -17.83 1.92 0.40
C ALA A 25 -17.76 3.39 0.88
N ARG A 26 -17.80 4.34 -0.07
CA ARG A 26 -17.75 5.79 0.23
C ARG A 26 -19.05 6.35 0.82
N ILE A 27 -20.22 5.81 0.46
CA ILE A 27 -21.53 6.33 0.87
C ILE A 27 -22.16 5.52 2.03
N LEU A 28 -21.94 4.20 2.08
CA LEU A 28 -22.56 3.26 3.03
C LEU A 28 -21.64 2.84 4.20
N ARG A 29 -20.41 3.38 4.30
CA ARG A 29 -19.42 2.99 5.33
C ARG A 29 -19.14 1.48 5.37
N PHE A 30 -19.11 0.82 4.22
CA PHE A 30 -18.61 -0.55 4.16
C PHE A 30 -17.07 -0.50 4.17
N THR A 31 -16.47 -0.82 5.32
CA THR A 31 -15.01 -0.88 5.50
C THR A 31 -14.61 -2.33 5.63
N ASP A 32 -14.27 -2.97 4.51
CA ASP A 32 -13.65 -4.29 4.51
C ASP A 32 -12.11 -4.15 4.59
N PHE A 33 -11.45 -5.25 4.93
CA PHE A 33 -9.99 -5.33 5.03
C PHE A 33 -9.29 -4.78 3.78
N ASP A 34 -9.80 -5.14 2.59
CA ASP A 34 -9.21 -4.76 1.31
C ASP A 34 -9.27 -3.23 1.10
N THR A 35 -10.41 -2.59 1.37
CA THR A 35 -10.54 -1.12 1.23
C THR A 35 -9.68 -0.39 2.26
N LEU A 36 -9.64 -0.87 3.51
CA LEU A 36 -8.91 -0.21 4.60
C LEU A 36 -7.40 -0.17 4.37
N ILE A 37 -6.81 -1.23 3.79
CA ILE A 37 -5.40 -1.26 3.42
C ILE A 37 -5.02 -0.06 2.54
N TYR A 38 -5.90 0.34 1.62
CA TYR A 38 -5.66 1.46 0.71
C TYR A 38 -5.97 2.82 1.32
N THR A 39 -7.12 2.97 1.97
CA THR A 39 -7.53 4.26 2.54
C THR A 39 -6.65 4.69 3.71
N CYS A 40 -6.03 3.72 4.40
CA CYS A 40 -5.10 3.97 5.50
C CYS A 40 -3.64 4.11 5.07
N ALA A 41 -3.32 3.87 3.79
CA ALA A 41 -1.97 4.09 3.29
C ALA A 41 -1.57 5.58 3.43
N PRO A 42 -0.34 5.89 3.87
CA PRO A 42 0.11 7.27 4.04
C PRO A 42 0.07 8.06 2.72
N GLU A 43 0.32 7.38 1.59
CA GLU A 43 0.21 7.86 0.21
C GLU A 43 -1.15 8.51 -0.09
N PHE A 44 -2.24 7.96 0.48
CA PHE A 44 -3.60 8.37 0.17
C PHE A 44 -3.88 9.81 0.65
N GLY A 45 -3.26 10.24 1.76
CA GLY A 45 -3.34 11.62 2.25
C GLY A 45 -2.54 12.62 1.41
N PHE A 46 -1.48 12.16 0.73
CA PHE A 46 -0.72 12.99 -0.22
C PHE A 46 -1.54 13.21 -1.51
N MET A 47 -2.21 12.16 -2.01
CA MET A 47 -3.08 12.23 -3.19
C MET A 47 -4.22 13.25 -3.03
N GLU A 48 -4.83 13.34 -1.85
CA GLU A 48 -5.89 14.32 -1.58
C GLU A 48 -5.40 15.77 -1.71
N LYS A 49 -4.20 16.08 -1.20
CA LYS A 49 -3.59 17.42 -1.32
C LYS A 49 -3.18 17.73 -2.77
N ALA A 50 -2.59 16.77 -3.46
CA ALA A 50 -2.22 16.92 -4.87
C ALA A 50 -3.47 17.16 -5.74
N LEU A 51 -4.56 16.44 -5.49
CA LEU A 51 -5.82 16.62 -6.21
C LEU A 51 -6.39 18.04 -6.03
N ILE A 52 -6.36 18.60 -4.82
CA ILE A 52 -6.81 19.97 -4.56
C ILE A 52 -5.96 20.97 -5.36
N PHE A 53 -4.63 20.83 -5.32
CA PHE A 53 -3.71 21.71 -6.04
C PHE A 53 -3.96 21.64 -7.56
N HIS A 54 -4.05 20.45 -8.13
CA HIS A 54 -4.31 20.25 -9.56
C HIS A 54 -5.69 20.74 -9.98
N THR A 55 -6.71 20.62 -9.12
CA THR A 55 -8.05 21.16 -9.37
C THR A 55 -8.03 22.69 -9.41
N LEU A 56 -7.37 23.34 -8.45
CA LEU A 56 -7.18 24.80 -8.45
C LEU A 56 -6.40 25.27 -9.68
N GLN A 57 -5.35 24.54 -10.05
CA GLN A 57 -4.55 24.82 -11.25
C GLN A 57 -5.41 24.72 -12.54
N LEU A 58 -6.25 23.70 -12.65
CA LEU A 58 -7.18 23.55 -13.77
C LEU A 58 -8.21 24.69 -13.81
N LEU A 59 -8.76 25.09 -12.66
CA LEU A 59 -9.67 26.24 -12.57
C LEU A 59 -8.99 27.55 -13.00
N ALA A 60 -7.73 27.77 -12.62
CA ALA A 60 -6.98 28.95 -13.03
C ALA A 60 -6.72 28.97 -14.55
N PHE A 61 -6.32 27.84 -15.15
CA PHE A 61 -6.10 27.74 -16.59
C PHE A 61 -7.39 27.84 -17.41
N THR A 62 -8.49 27.28 -16.92
CA THR A 62 -9.81 27.42 -17.57
C THR A 62 -10.31 28.86 -17.51
N ALA A 63 -10.15 29.55 -16.38
CA ALA A 63 -10.46 30.98 -16.27
C ALA A 63 -9.61 31.83 -17.24
N LEU A 64 -8.31 31.57 -17.33
CA LEU A 64 -7.41 32.23 -18.29
C LEU A 64 -7.85 31.97 -19.74
N ALA A 65 -8.21 30.74 -20.08
CA ALA A 65 -8.69 30.38 -21.42
C ALA A 65 -10.00 31.10 -21.78
N ILE A 66 -10.97 31.18 -20.85
CA ILE A 66 -12.22 31.92 -21.03
C ILE A 66 -11.94 33.42 -21.22
N LEU A 67 -11.04 33.99 -20.40
CA LEU A 67 -10.64 35.39 -20.51
C LEU A 67 -10.03 35.67 -21.89
N ILE A 68 -9.12 34.82 -22.38
CA ILE A 68 -8.49 34.94 -23.69
C ILE A 68 -9.54 34.78 -24.81
N MET A 69 -10.43 33.79 -24.75
CA MET A 69 -11.49 33.59 -25.74
C MET A 69 -12.48 34.77 -25.81
N ARG A 70 -12.82 35.37 -24.66
CA ARG A 70 -13.68 36.57 -24.57
C ARG A 70 -12.96 37.85 -25.02
N LEU A 71 -11.65 38.00 -24.74
CA LEU A 71 -10.85 39.15 -25.19
C LEU A 71 -10.55 39.13 -26.69
N LYS A 72 -10.36 37.93 -27.29
CA LYS A 72 -10.04 37.77 -28.72
C LYS A 72 -11.16 38.27 -29.63
N LEU A 73 -12.39 38.42 -29.12
CA LEU A 73 -13.56 38.90 -29.86
C LEU A 73 -13.67 40.45 -29.90
N PHE A 74 -12.96 41.21 -29.04
CA PHE A 74 -13.20 42.66 -28.90
C PHE A 74 -11.98 43.58 -28.98
N LEU A 75 -10.73 43.11 -28.90
CA LEU A 75 -9.61 44.04 -28.67
C LEU A 75 -8.27 43.62 -29.29
N THR A 76 -8.18 43.60 -30.62
CA THR A 76 -6.93 43.42 -31.37
C THR A 76 -5.84 44.53 -31.24
N PRO A 77 -6.07 45.75 -30.69
CA PRO A 77 -4.96 46.69 -30.42
C PRO A 77 -4.36 46.61 -29.00
N HIS A 78 -4.97 45.90 -28.03
CA HIS A 78 -4.49 45.87 -26.64
C HIS A 78 -3.56 44.68 -26.30
N ILE A 79 -3.53 43.62 -27.11
CA ILE A 79 -2.69 42.43 -26.86
C ILE A 79 -1.20 42.78 -26.85
N VAL A 80 -0.77 43.75 -27.67
CA VAL A 80 0.61 44.26 -27.74
C VAL A 80 1.07 44.93 -26.42
N ARG A 81 0.13 45.38 -25.57
CA ARG A 81 0.45 46.11 -24.34
C ARG A 81 0.75 45.20 -23.14
N PHE A 82 0.36 43.92 -23.20
CA PHE A 82 0.56 42.95 -22.12
C PHE A 82 1.67 41.92 -22.38
N GLU A 83 2.34 41.95 -23.54
CA GLU A 83 3.48 41.07 -23.85
C GLU A 83 4.54 41.10 -22.75
N ASN A 84 4.92 42.30 -22.29
CA ASN A 84 5.92 42.47 -21.24
C ASN A 84 5.48 41.85 -19.89
N VAL A 85 4.17 41.86 -19.60
CA VAL A 85 3.62 41.28 -18.38
C VAL A 85 3.61 39.75 -18.47
N VAL A 86 3.22 39.20 -19.62
CA VAL A 86 3.25 37.75 -19.87
C VAL A 86 4.68 37.22 -19.87
N PHE A 87 5.61 37.94 -20.50
CA PHE A 87 7.03 37.59 -20.51
C PHE A 87 7.65 37.69 -19.11
N GLY A 88 7.26 38.69 -18.32
CA GLY A 88 7.64 38.80 -16.91
C GLY A 88 7.12 37.64 -16.06
N LEU A 89 5.87 37.22 -16.25
CA LEU A 89 5.31 36.06 -15.54
C LEU A 89 6.01 34.75 -15.95
N LEU A 90 6.24 34.53 -17.25
CA LEU A 90 6.93 33.34 -17.73
C LEU A 90 8.37 33.26 -17.23
N THR A 91 9.09 34.38 -17.18
CA THR A 91 10.46 34.41 -16.64
C THR A 91 10.48 34.12 -15.14
N VAL A 92 9.58 34.70 -14.35
CA VAL A 92 9.47 34.40 -12.90
C VAL A 92 9.12 32.93 -12.66
N MET A 93 8.16 32.37 -13.40
CA MET A 93 7.80 30.95 -13.30
C MET A 93 8.94 30.03 -13.76
N SER A 94 9.70 30.43 -14.78
CA SER A 94 10.85 29.67 -15.29
C SER A 94 12.01 29.65 -14.30
N ILE A 95 12.23 30.73 -13.54
CA ILE A 95 13.24 30.77 -12.47
C ILE A 95 12.90 29.77 -11.37
N GLN A 96 11.65 29.78 -10.86
CA GLN A 96 11.23 28.81 -9.85
C GLN A 96 11.23 27.38 -10.41
N GLY A 97 10.83 27.20 -11.66
CA GLY A 97 10.89 25.91 -12.36
C GLY A 97 12.32 25.38 -12.48
N PHE A 98 13.28 26.23 -12.83
CA PHE A 98 14.69 25.85 -12.92
C PHE A 98 15.28 25.50 -11.55
N VAL A 99 14.95 26.25 -10.49
CA VAL A 99 15.36 25.93 -9.12
C VAL A 99 14.80 24.57 -8.69
N ASN A 100 13.52 24.30 -8.98
CA ASN A 100 12.89 23.02 -8.66
C ASN A 100 13.52 21.86 -9.44
N LEU A 101 13.75 22.02 -10.76
CA LEU A 101 14.38 21.00 -11.61
C LEU A 101 15.82 20.72 -11.17
N ARG A 102 16.59 21.77 -10.86
CA ARG A 102 17.95 21.62 -10.32
C ARG A 102 17.94 20.90 -8.98
N GLY A 103 16.95 21.17 -8.13
CA GLY A 103 16.71 20.40 -6.90
C GLY A 103 16.48 18.92 -7.21
N GLN A 104 15.58 18.58 -8.14
CA GLN A 104 15.31 17.19 -8.51
C GLN A 104 16.52 16.50 -9.15
N TRP A 105 17.24 17.17 -10.06
CA TRP A 105 18.45 16.65 -10.69
C TRP A 105 19.64 16.54 -9.73
N SER A 106 19.63 17.29 -8.62
CA SER A 106 20.64 17.14 -7.57
C SER A 106 20.44 15.87 -6.73
N ILE A 107 19.27 15.22 -6.82
CA ILE A 107 19.01 13.88 -6.31
C ILE A 107 19.53 12.87 -7.35
N LEU A 108 20.82 12.98 -7.71
CA LEU A 108 21.50 11.98 -8.52
C LEU A 108 22.17 10.98 -7.57
N GLY A 109 21.42 9.97 -7.17
CA GLY A 109 21.88 8.86 -6.35
C GLY A 109 20.96 7.67 -6.54
N GLU A 110 21.53 6.47 -6.68
CA GLU A 110 20.73 5.25 -6.63
C GLU A 110 20.02 5.18 -5.29
N PHE A 111 18.77 4.72 -5.29
CA PHE A 111 18.01 4.47 -4.07
C PHE A 111 18.80 3.50 -3.20
N ASN A 112 19.36 4.01 -2.10
CA ASN A 112 20.16 3.21 -1.18
C ASN A 112 19.29 2.82 0.02
N ASN A 113 19.03 1.52 0.13
CA ASN A 113 18.29 0.94 1.24
C ASN A 113 19.07 -0.26 1.80
N LEU A 114 20.12 0.04 2.57
CA LEU A 114 21.00 -0.95 3.18
C LEU A 114 20.24 -2.12 3.84
N PRO A 115 19.20 -1.92 4.68
CA PRO A 115 18.46 -3.06 5.26
C PRO A 115 17.76 -3.95 4.22
N GLN A 116 17.27 -3.38 3.12
CA GLN A 116 16.63 -4.17 2.07
C GLN A 116 17.67 -4.88 1.20
N GLU A 117 18.81 -4.26 0.93
CA GLU A 117 19.94 -4.86 0.21
C GLU A 117 20.50 -6.06 0.96
N GLU A 118 20.78 -5.92 2.26
CA GLU A 118 21.23 -7.01 3.13
C GLU A 118 20.27 -8.22 3.10
N LEU A 119 18.96 -7.95 3.17
CA LEU A 119 17.93 -8.99 3.06
C LEU A 119 18.01 -9.71 1.71
N ILE A 120 18.10 -8.97 0.62
CA ILE A 120 18.15 -9.52 -0.74
C ILE A 120 19.43 -10.34 -0.95
N GLU A 121 20.57 -9.86 -0.47
CA GLU A 121 21.85 -10.58 -0.53
C GLU A 121 21.82 -11.86 0.29
N TRP A 122 21.22 -11.82 1.49
CA TRP A 122 21.01 -13.01 2.30
C TRP A 122 20.10 -14.03 1.60
N ILE A 123 18.99 -13.61 1.00
CA ILE A 123 18.11 -14.50 0.21
C ILE A 123 18.91 -15.14 -0.93
N LYS A 124 19.73 -14.36 -1.63
CA LYS A 124 20.53 -14.86 -2.76
C LYS A 124 21.53 -15.95 -2.35
N SER A 125 22.21 -15.74 -1.22
CA SER A 125 23.32 -16.58 -0.76
C SER A 125 22.90 -17.76 0.11
N SER A 126 21.85 -17.58 0.92
CA SER A 126 21.52 -18.51 2.02
C SER A 126 20.26 -19.34 1.78
N THR A 127 19.52 -19.10 0.69
CA THR A 127 18.28 -19.82 0.39
C THR A 127 18.30 -20.50 -0.97
N ARG A 128 17.53 -21.58 -1.09
CA ARG A 128 17.41 -22.33 -2.35
C ARG A 128 16.65 -21.50 -3.40
N ALA A 129 16.89 -21.79 -4.67
CA ALA A 129 16.23 -21.09 -5.78
C ALA A 129 14.71 -21.35 -5.84
N ASP A 130 14.26 -22.50 -5.34
CA ASP A 130 12.86 -22.93 -5.26
C ASP A 130 12.17 -22.52 -3.94
N ALA A 131 12.89 -21.87 -3.02
CA ALA A 131 12.33 -21.45 -1.75
C ALA A 131 11.23 -20.39 -1.95
N VAL A 132 10.07 -20.63 -1.34
CA VAL A 132 8.89 -19.78 -1.47
C VAL A 132 8.81 -18.78 -0.33
N PHE A 133 8.65 -17.50 -0.69
CA PHE A 133 8.58 -16.39 0.25
C PHE A 133 7.17 -15.80 0.34
N ALA A 134 6.82 -15.29 1.53
CA ALA A 134 5.63 -14.48 1.77
C ALA A 134 5.97 -13.30 2.70
N GLY A 135 5.21 -12.21 2.60
CA GLY A 135 5.43 -11.01 3.41
C GLY A 135 4.65 -9.81 2.89
N ALA A 136 5.06 -8.60 3.25
CA ALA A 136 4.40 -7.41 2.70
C ALA A 136 4.64 -7.31 1.18
N MET A 137 3.61 -6.88 0.47
CA MET A 137 3.61 -6.74 -0.99
C MET A 137 4.81 -5.99 -1.59
N PRO A 138 5.21 -4.79 -1.11
CA PRO A 138 6.34 -4.08 -1.69
C PRO A 138 7.64 -4.87 -1.56
N THR A 139 7.85 -5.53 -0.42
CA THR A 139 9.01 -6.37 -0.17
C THR A 139 9.01 -7.61 -1.05
N MET A 140 7.84 -8.25 -1.26
CA MET A 140 7.74 -9.39 -2.17
C MET A 140 8.05 -9.01 -3.62
N ALA A 141 7.66 -7.81 -4.07
CA ALA A 141 8.02 -7.32 -5.39
C ALA A 141 9.55 -7.18 -5.53
N SER A 142 10.22 -6.57 -4.55
CA SER A 142 11.69 -6.47 -4.52
C SER A 142 12.36 -7.84 -4.48
N VAL A 143 11.88 -8.78 -3.67
CA VAL A 143 12.41 -10.16 -3.61
C VAL A 143 12.26 -10.83 -4.98
N LYS A 144 11.09 -10.74 -5.61
CA LYS A 144 10.85 -11.37 -6.92
C LYS A 144 11.74 -10.78 -8.00
N LEU A 145 11.85 -9.46 -8.10
CA LEU A 145 12.65 -8.80 -9.14
C LEU A 145 14.15 -8.99 -8.94
N SER A 146 14.63 -8.90 -7.70
CA SER A 146 16.07 -8.95 -7.42
C SER A 146 16.62 -10.36 -7.28
N THR A 147 15.81 -11.32 -6.83
CA THR A 147 16.25 -12.69 -6.55
C THR A 147 15.59 -13.73 -7.44
N LEU A 148 14.48 -13.42 -8.13
CA LEU A 148 13.71 -14.39 -8.92
C LEU A 148 13.07 -15.54 -8.12
N ARG A 149 13.13 -15.51 -6.78
CA ARG A 149 12.52 -16.53 -5.91
C ARG A 149 10.99 -16.53 -6.06
N PRO A 150 10.34 -17.70 -5.96
CA PRO A 150 8.88 -17.77 -5.90
C PRO A 150 8.32 -16.95 -4.73
N ILE A 151 7.25 -16.20 -4.98
CA ILE A 151 6.52 -15.44 -3.96
C ILE A 151 5.06 -15.91 -3.91
N VAL A 152 4.47 -15.93 -2.72
CA VAL A 152 3.06 -16.34 -2.54
C VAL A 152 2.09 -15.23 -2.87
N ASN A 153 2.39 -14.00 -2.46
CA ASN A 153 1.54 -12.85 -2.64
C ASN A 153 2.27 -11.74 -3.41
N HIS A 154 1.56 -11.16 -4.39
CA HIS A 154 1.97 -10.00 -5.16
C HIS A 154 0.76 -9.06 -5.28
N PRO A 155 0.93 -7.72 -5.30
CA PRO A 155 -0.15 -6.73 -5.39
C PRO A 155 -0.87 -6.75 -6.76
N HIS A 156 -1.62 -7.81 -7.06
CA HIS A 156 -2.57 -7.88 -8.16
C HIS A 156 -3.97 -8.03 -7.57
N TYR A 157 -4.58 -6.89 -7.26
CA TYR A 157 -5.86 -6.83 -6.55
C TYR A 157 -7.07 -7.08 -7.45
N GLU A 158 -6.87 -7.10 -8.76
CA GLU A 158 -7.93 -7.42 -9.73
C GLU A 158 -8.37 -8.88 -9.61
N ASP A 159 -7.47 -9.78 -9.18
CA ASP A 159 -7.74 -11.20 -9.00
C ASP A 159 -8.21 -11.50 -7.57
N ALA A 160 -9.37 -12.13 -7.45
CA ALA A 160 -9.98 -12.46 -6.16
C ALA A 160 -9.18 -13.50 -5.36
N ASP A 161 -8.62 -14.50 -6.05
CA ASP A 161 -7.86 -15.58 -5.42
C ASP A 161 -6.52 -15.05 -4.87
N LEU A 162 -5.87 -14.15 -5.61
CA LEU A 162 -4.65 -13.48 -5.15
C LEU A 162 -4.90 -12.58 -3.95
N ARG A 163 -6.05 -11.90 -3.88
CA ARG A 163 -6.45 -11.14 -2.67
C ARG A 163 -6.71 -12.05 -1.49
N ALA A 164 -7.43 -13.15 -1.67
CA ALA A 164 -7.67 -14.11 -0.60
C ALA A 164 -6.35 -14.70 -0.04
N ARG A 165 -5.40 -15.04 -0.91
CA ARG A 165 -4.06 -15.50 -0.52
C ARG A 165 -3.29 -14.42 0.24
N THR A 166 -3.33 -13.19 -0.23
CA THR A 166 -2.72 -12.06 0.45
C THR A 166 -3.30 -11.87 1.85
N LYS A 167 -4.63 -11.92 2.00
CA LYS A 167 -5.30 -11.76 3.29
C LYS A 167 -4.82 -12.82 4.30
N ILE A 168 -4.56 -14.04 3.84
CA ILE A 168 -3.94 -15.08 4.68
C ILE A 168 -2.53 -14.67 5.12
N VAL A 169 -1.69 -14.20 4.19
CA VAL A 169 -0.31 -13.75 4.50
C VAL A 169 -0.32 -12.63 5.53
N TYR A 170 -1.18 -11.62 5.36
CA TYR A 170 -1.31 -10.50 6.29
C TYR A 170 -1.91 -10.90 7.65
N GLY A 171 -2.42 -12.12 7.80
CA GLY A 171 -2.91 -12.66 9.07
C GLY A 171 -1.86 -12.69 10.18
N VAL A 172 -0.56 -12.63 9.86
CA VAL A 172 0.52 -12.50 10.85
C VAL A 172 0.40 -11.21 11.69
N TYR A 173 -0.19 -10.15 11.14
CA TYR A 173 -0.39 -8.88 11.84
C TYR A 173 -1.70 -8.80 12.63
N SER A 174 -2.48 -9.89 12.65
CA SER A 174 -3.72 -10.01 13.42
C SER A 174 -3.47 -10.45 14.87
N ARG A 175 -4.55 -10.77 15.59
CA ARG A 175 -4.52 -11.41 16.93
C ARG A 175 -4.77 -12.92 16.89
N LYS A 176 -4.68 -13.54 15.71
CA LYS A 176 -4.78 -15.00 15.56
C LYS A 176 -3.63 -15.70 16.27
N SER A 177 -3.85 -16.96 16.64
CA SER A 177 -2.77 -17.76 17.25
C SER A 177 -1.64 -18.02 16.24
N ALA A 178 -0.39 -18.07 16.73
CA ALA A 178 0.77 -18.39 15.91
C ALA A 178 0.62 -19.73 15.16
N LYS A 179 -0.04 -20.70 15.80
CA LYS A 179 -0.35 -22.01 15.22
C LYS A 179 -1.27 -21.90 14.00
N GLU A 180 -2.39 -21.20 14.14
CA GLU A 180 -3.37 -21.02 13.05
C GLU A 180 -2.71 -20.36 11.84
N VAL A 181 -1.93 -19.30 12.07
CA VAL A 181 -1.27 -18.56 10.99
C VAL A 181 -0.19 -19.41 10.33
N ARG A 182 0.62 -20.14 11.10
CA ARG A 182 1.59 -21.09 10.57
C ARG A 182 0.91 -22.15 9.68
N ASP A 183 -0.18 -22.76 10.15
CA ASP A 183 -0.88 -23.81 9.40
C ASP A 183 -1.39 -23.30 8.06
N LYS A 184 -1.92 -22.07 8.03
CA LYS A 184 -2.34 -21.41 6.78
C LYS A 184 -1.17 -21.07 5.85
N LEU A 185 -0.03 -20.63 6.39
CA LEU A 185 1.18 -20.37 5.59
C LEU A 185 1.74 -21.67 5.00
N LEU A 186 1.70 -22.77 5.73
CA LEU A 186 2.09 -24.10 5.24
C LEU A 186 1.17 -24.59 4.13
N GLN A 187 -0.16 -24.36 4.23
CA GLN A 187 -1.10 -24.67 3.14
C GLN A 187 -0.76 -23.91 1.84
N LEU A 188 -0.23 -22.69 1.96
CA LEU A 188 0.26 -21.89 0.84
C LEU A 188 1.68 -22.24 0.39
N HIS A 189 2.27 -23.30 0.96
CA HIS A 189 3.63 -23.78 0.66
C HIS A 189 4.72 -22.74 0.93
N VAL A 190 4.51 -21.85 1.90
CA VAL A 190 5.51 -20.85 2.31
C VAL A 190 6.64 -21.52 3.07
N ASN A 191 7.89 -21.27 2.67
CA ASN A 191 9.06 -21.73 3.42
C ASN A 191 9.58 -20.64 4.37
N TYR A 192 9.57 -19.39 3.91
CA TYR A 192 10.08 -18.24 4.65
C TYR A 192 9.06 -17.10 4.62
N TYR A 193 8.74 -16.56 5.80
CA TYR A 193 7.92 -15.37 5.97
C TYR A 193 8.82 -14.17 6.34
N ILE A 194 8.74 -13.09 5.60
CA ILE A 194 9.48 -11.84 5.87
C ILE A 194 8.58 -10.94 6.71
N LEU A 195 8.93 -10.79 7.99
CA LEU A 195 8.25 -9.93 8.94
C LEU A 195 8.91 -8.55 8.98
N GLU A 196 8.14 -7.52 8.69
CA GLU A 196 8.58 -6.12 8.80
C GLU A 196 8.12 -5.53 10.14
N GLU A 197 9.08 -5.06 10.95
CA GLU A 197 8.80 -4.57 12.31
C GLU A 197 7.94 -3.30 12.31
N ALA A 198 8.07 -2.47 11.28
CA ALA A 198 7.31 -1.23 11.12
C ALA A 198 5.79 -1.47 11.15
N TRP A 199 5.30 -2.52 10.49
CA TRP A 199 3.86 -2.83 10.45
C TRP A 199 3.28 -3.29 11.79
N CYS A 200 4.13 -3.64 12.75
CA CYS A 200 3.72 -4.16 14.05
C CYS A 200 3.61 -3.07 15.11
N VAL A 201 4.35 -1.98 14.95
CA VAL A 201 4.48 -0.91 15.93
C VAL A 201 3.89 0.40 15.43
N VAL A 202 3.99 0.68 14.12
CA VAL A 202 3.61 1.98 13.56
C VAL A 202 2.10 2.16 13.62
N ARG A 203 1.68 3.28 14.24
CA ARG A 203 0.33 3.81 14.18
C ARG A 203 0.34 5.12 13.41
N THR A 204 -0.20 5.11 12.20
CA THR A 204 -0.29 6.30 11.34
C THR A 204 -1.43 7.21 11.78
N LYS A 205 -2.62 6.63 11.99
CA LYS A 205 -3.87 7.30 12.40
C LYS A 205 -4.74 6.33 13.23
N PRO A 206 -5.61 6.81 14.13
CA PRO A 206 -6.56 5.94 14.83
C PRO A 206 -7.49 5.25 13.82
N GLY A 207 -7.63 3.92 13.94
CA GLY A 207 -8.41 3.08 13.02
C GLY A 207 -7.65 2.62 11.77
N CYS A 208 -6.36 2.93 11.66
CA CYS A 208 -5.52 2.62 10.51
C CYS A 208 -4.26 1.82 10.85
N SER A 209 -4.14 1.33 12.09
CA SER A 209 -3.14 0.29 12.39
C SER A 209 -3.57 -1.04 11.78
N MET A 210 -2.62 -1.83 11.29
CA MET A 210 -2.89 -3.17 10.74
C MET A 210 -3.66 -4.05 11.75
N LEU A 211 -3.34 -3.91 13.04
CA LEU A 211 -4.03 -4.61 14.10
C LEU A 211 -5.50 -4.19 14.24
N GLU A 212 -5.80 -2.88 14.14
CA GLU A 212 -7.16 -2.35 14.23
C GLU A 212 -8.02 -2.78 13.03
N ILE A 213 -7.42 -2.83 11.84
CA ILE A 213 -8.08 -3.33 10.62
C ILE A 213 -8.46 -4.81 10.82
N TRP A 214 -7.56 -5.62 11.38
CA TRP A 214 -7.85 -7.02 11.71
C TRP A 214 -8.87 -7.19 12.85
N ASP A 215 -8.90 -6.30 13.83
CA ASP A 215 -9.88 -6.33 14.93
C ASP A 215 -11.31 -6.09 14.41
N LEU A 216 -11.48 -5.35 13.30
CA LEU A 216 -12.77 -5.19 12.60
C LEU A 216 -13.15 -6.44 11.78
N GLU A 217 -12.17 -7.04 11.10
CA GLU A 217 -12.38 -8.21 10.24
C GLU A 217 -12.61 -9.50 11.04
N ASP A 218 -11.91 -9.69 12.16
CA ASP A 218 -11.97 -10.88 13.00
C ASP A 218 -12.17 -10.50 14.48
N PRO A 219 -13.38 -10.03 14.85
CA PRO A 219 -13.67 -9.58 16.21
C PRO A 219 -13.58 -10.72 17.24
N SER A 220 -13.64 -11.98 16.81
CA SER A 220 -13.55 -13.14 17.69
C SER A 220 -12.18 -13.26 18.37
N ASN A 221 -11.13 -12.78 17.71
CA ASN A 221 -9.76 -12.80 18.21
C ASN A 221 -9.34 -11.48 18.89
N ALA A 222 -10.23 -10.49 19.00
CA ALA A 222 -9.92 -9.15 19.53
C ALA A 222 -9.35 -9.17 20.97
N ALA A 223 -9.67 -10.19 21.76
CA ALA A 223 -9.20 -10.35 23.13
C ALA A 223 -7.77 -10.91 23.24
N ASN A 224 -7.21 -11.49 22.18
CA ASN A 224 -5.88 -12.09 22.19
C ASN A 224 -4.76 -11.05 22.06
N PRO A 225 -3.54 -11.34 22.51
CA PRO A 225 -2.40 -10.46 22.25
C PRO A 225 -2.10 -10.37 20.74
N PRO A 226 -1.55 -9.23 20.26
CA PRO A 226 -1.16 -9.08 18.86
C PRO A 226 -0.03 -10.05 18.50
N LEU A 227 -0.28 -10.87 17.47
CA LEU A 227 0.64 -11.94 17.08
C LEU A 227 2.00 -11.40 16.67
N CYS A 228 2.03 -10.33 15.85
CA CYS A 228 3.33 -9.79 15.42
C CYS A 228 4.22 -9.38 16.60
N SER A 229 3.67 -8.66 17.60
CA SER A 229 4.45 -8.25 18.77
C SER A 229 4.99 -9.45 19.54
N THR A 230 4.22 -10.55 19.63
CA THR A 230 4.69 -11.81 20.20
C THR A 230 5.83 -12.41 19.37
N LEU A 231 5.71 -12.46 18.05
CA LEU A 231 6.74 -13.01 17.16
C LEU A 231 8.06 -12.21 17.16
N LEU A 232 7.99 -10.89 17.42
CA LEU A 232 9.18 -10.05 17.61
C LEU A 232 9.93 -10.38 18.90
N GLN A 233 9.22 -10.82 19.94
CA GLN A 233 9.82 -11.24 21.22
C GLN A 233 10.31 -12.68 21.18
N ASP A 234 9.44 -13.63 20.86
CA ASP A 234 9.78 -15.04 20.65
C ASP A 234 8.85 -15.67 19.60
N ALA A 235 9.46 -16.16 18.53
CA ALA A 235 8.73 -16.75 17.40
C ALA A 235 8.45 -18.25 17.58
N ARG A 236 9.06 -18.88 18.59
CA ARG A 236 8.96 -20.32 18.85
C ARG A 236 7.62 -20.70 19.47
N PRO A 237 7.18 -21.97 19.31
CA PRO A 237 7.82 -23.07 18.57
C PRO A 237 7.48 -23.10 17.07
N TYR A 238 6.54 -22.29 16.60
CA TYR A 238 5.96 -22.39 15.26
C TYR A 238 6.79 -21.74 14.16
N PHE A 239 7.65 -20.80 14.53
CA PHE A 239 8.54 -20.11 13.62
C PHE A 239 9.95 -20.10 14.19
N THR A 240 10.94 -20.15 13.29
CA THR A 240 12.35 -20.02 13.65
C THR A 240 12.94 -18.82 12.92
N VAL A 241 13.53 -17.89 13.65
CA VAL A 241 14.20 -16.73 13.05
C VAL A 241 15.51 -17.19 12.42
N VAL A 242 15.67 -16.96 11.12
CA VAL A 242 16.87 -17.35 10.35
C VAL A 242 17.69 -16.16 9.85
N PHE A 243 17.11 -14.97 9.83
CA PHE A 243 17.76 -13.71 9.51
C PHE A 243 17.06 -12.58 10.25
N GLN A 244 17.83 -11.56 10.65
CA GLN A 244 17.32 -10.36 11.28
C GLN A 244 18.25 -9.18 10.98
N ASN A 245 17.67 -8.03 10.64
CA ASN A 245 18.35 -6.74 10.64
C ASN A 245 17.47 -5.66 11.28
N SER A 246 17.77 -4.37 11.03
CA SER A 246 17.07 -3.25 11.65
C SER A 246 15.60 -3.08 11.24
N MET A 247 15.18 -3.68 10.12
CA MET A 247 13.83 -3.51 9.56
C MET A 247 13.08 -4.83 9.33
N TYR A 248 13.81 -5.90 9.05
CA TYR A 248 13.26 -7.17 8.61
C TYR A 248 13.71 -8.33 9.51
N ARG A 249 12.79 -9.25 9.74
CA ARG A 249 13.05 -10.54 10.39
C ARG A 249 12.51 -11.65 9.50
N VAL A 250 13.37 -12.58 9.08
CA VAL A 250 12.94 -13.73 8.27
C VAL A 250 12.64 -14.90 9.18
N LEU A 251 11.40 -15.35 9.13
CA LEU A 251 10.87 -16.47 9.88
C LEU A 251 10.79 -17.69 8.96
N LYS A 252 11.50 -18.76 9.30
CA LYS A 252 11.29 -20.08 8.71
C LYS A 252 10.00 -20.67 9.28
N VAL A 253 9.10 -21.08 8.38
CA VAL A 253 7.81 -21.70 8.71
C VAL A 253 8.04 -23.21 8.81
N ALA A 254 7.74 -23.81 9.98
CA ALA A 254 8.00 -25.23 10.25
C ALA A 254 6.88 -25.90 11.08
#